data_AF-A0A3D1WLR1-F1
#
_entry.id   AF-A0A3D1WLR1-F1
#
_cell.length_a   1.000
_cell.length_b   1.000
_cell.length_c   1.000
_cell.angle_alpha   90.00
_cell.angle_beta   90.00
_cell.angle_gamma   90.00
#
_symmetry.space_group_name_H-M   'P 1'
#
loop_
_entity.id
_entity.type
_entity.pdbx_description
1 polymer ?
#
loop_
_entity_poly.entity_id
_entity_poly.type
_entity_poly.pdbx_seq_one_letter_code
_entity_poly.pdbx_strand_id
1 'polypeptide(L)'
;MESQRHQKLYEHYKTVFGEEPIFSLKLKKNVLPTDMKPITTLVFKPTDEMPFWKLCTIGASDYLMPEREIGWGRKANRRNEYMMLISPDVDIRNPSDDEDAPTDWLSLNSLLWATAEYAFNEKDNITVSDTLDMGIDGKYCGAVL
;
A
#
# COMPACT_ATOMS: atom_id res chain seq x y z
N MET A 1 -2.92 -19.35 -9.37
CA MET A 1 -3.47 -18.52 -10.45
C MET A 1 -3.94 -17.22 -9.82
N GLU A 2 -3.40 -16.09 -10.24
CA GLU A 2 -3.80 -14.79 -9.69
C GLU A 2 -5.24 -14.45 -10.09
N SER A 3 -5.94 -13.70 -9.24
CA SER A 3 -7.34 -13.36 -9.51
C SER A 3 -7.43 -12.37 -10.67
N GLN A 4 -8.53 -12.40 -11.45
CA GLN A 4 -8.75 -11.43 -12.53
C GLN A 4 -8.70 -9.97 -12.04
N ARG A 5 -9.10 -9.72 -10.78
CA ARG A 5 -9.03 -8.39 -10.16
C ARG A 5 -7.58 -7.97 -9.90
N HIS A 6 -6.74 -8.89 -9.42
CA HIS A 6 -5.32 -8.66 -9.23
C HIS A 6 -4.66 -8.27 -10.55
N GLN A 7 -4.91 -9.05 -11.62
CA GLN A 7 -4.36 -8.74 -12.94
C GLN A 7 -4.80 -7.37 -13.45
N LYS A 8 -6.07 -6.99 -13.26
CA LYS A 8 -6.56 -5.67 -13.69
C LYS A 8 -5.85 -4.52 -12.99
N LEU A 9 -5.60 -4.64 -11.68
CA LEU A 9 -4.88 -3.61 -10.93
C LEU A 9 -3.39 -3.57 -11.31
N TYR A 10 -2.78 -4.74 -11.51
CA TYR A 10 -1.41 -4.85 -11.99
C TYR A 10 -1.23 -4.15 -13.35
N GLU A 11 -2.08 -4.48 -14.34
CA GLU A 11 -2.04 -3.83 -15.66
C GLU A 11 -2.37 -2.34 -15.58
N HIS A 12 -3.25 -1.92 -14.67
CA HIS A 12 -3.53 -0.50 -14.45
C HIS A 12 -2.27 0.25 -14.02
N TYR A 13 -1.54 -0.23 -13.01
CA TYR A 13 -0.31 0.43 -12.55
C TYR A 13 0.75 0.49 -13.64
N LYS A 14 0.95 -0.62 -14.37
CA LYS A 14 1.89 -0.65 -15.51
C LYS A 14 1.54 0.38 -16.58
N THR A 15 0.26 0.48 -16.91
CA THR A 15 -0.22 1.43 -17.92
C THR A 15 0.00 2.87 -17.45
N VAL A 16 -0.30 3.16 -16.18
CA VAL A 16 -0.18 4.51 -15.60
C VAL A 16 1.28 4.95 -15.45
N PHE A 17 2.17 4.04 -15.03
CA PHE A 17 3.58 4.36 -14.79
C PHE A 17 4.47 4.13 -16.00
N GLY A 18 3.99 3.44 -17.04
CA GLY A 18 4.75 3.15 -18.24
C GLY A 18 5.89 2.13 -18.04
N GLU A 19 5.92 1.42 -16.92
CA GLU A 19 6.98 0.47 -16.59
C GLU A 19 6.46 -0.71 -15.75
N GLU A 20 7.24 -1.80 -15.72
CA GLU A 20 6.99 -2.95 -14.84
C GLU A 20 7.52 -2.69 -13.42
N PRO A 21 6.89 -3.25 -12.37
CA PRO A 21 7.46 -3.21 -11.04
C PRO A 21 8.77 -4.00 -11.00
N ILE A 22 9.77 -3.48 -10.27
CA ILE A 22 11.09 -4.12 -10.16
C ILE A 22 11.08 -5.34 -9.25
N PHE A 23 10.19 -5.37 -8.25
CA PHE A 23 9.88 -6.52 -7.43
C PHE A 23 8.53 -6.31 -6.71
N SER A 24 8.09 -7.33 -5.97
CA SER A 24 6.92 -7.22 -5.10
C SER A 24 7.20 -7.80 -3.71
N LEU A 25 6.57 -7.22 -2.70
CA LEU A 25 6.53 -7.74 -1.34
C LEU A 25 5.15 -8.31 -1.07
N LYS A 26 5.09 -9.43 -0.34
CA LYS A 26 3.84 -10.06 0.04
C LYS A 26 3.94 -10.62 1.46
N LEU A 27 2.95 -10.31 2.29
CA LEU A 27 2.82 -10.92 3.62
C LEU A 27 2.72 -12.44 3.49
N LYS A 28 3.53 -13.16 4.26
CA LYS A 28 3.46 -14.63 4.29
C LYS A 28 2.15 -15.06 4.94
N LYS A 29 1.45 -16.02 4.31
CA LYS A 29 0.12 -16.46 4.78
C LYS A 29 0.12 -17.00 6.21
N ASN A 30 1.23 -17.56 6.68
CA ASN A 30 1.39 -18.12 8.02
C ASN A 30 1.54 -17.07 9.13
N VAL A 31 1.76 -15.79 8.79
CA VAL A 31 1.79 -14.70 9.78
C VAL A 31 0.49 -13.88 9.78
N LEU A 32 -0.41 -14.15 8.84
CA LEU A 32 -1.72 -13.47 8.76
C LEU A 32 -2.75 -14.15 9.67
N PRO A 33 -3.61 -13.39 10.36
CA PRO A 33 -4.83 -13.92 10.96
C PRO A 33 -5.65 -14.74 9.95
N THR A 34 -6.40 -15.74 10.43
CA THR A 34 -7.13 -16.69 9.57
C THR A 34 -8.08 -16.02 8.57
N ASP A 35 -8.70 -14.90 8.96
CA ASP A 35 -9.70 -14.19 8.16
C ASP A 35 -9.11 -13.05 7.32
N MET A 36 -7.80 -12.86 7.39
CA MET A 36 -7.11 -11.78 6.71
C MET A 36 -6.59 -12.25 5.34
N LYS A 37 -6.78 -11.40 4.34
CA LYS A 37 -6.31 -11.64 2.97
C LYS A 37 -4.90 -11.06 2.79
N PRO A 38 -4.07 -11.67 1.95
CA PRO A 38 -2.73 -11.13 1.71
C PRO A 38 -2.83 -9.78 0.97
N ILE A 39 -2.01 -8.83 1.41
CA ILE A 39 -1.73 -7.59 0.69
C ILE A 39 -0.37 -7.75 0.01
N THR A 40 -0.32 -7.38 -1.27
CA THR A 40 0.92 -7.31 -2.04
C THR A 40 1.29 -5.84 -2.23
N THR A 41 2.56 -5.49 -2.07
CA THR A 41 3.11 -4.21 -2.53
C THR A 41 3.89 -4.45 -3.82
N LEU A 42 3.56 -3.72 -4.88
CA LEU A 42 4.39 -3.60 -6.07
C LEU A 42 5.34 -2.42 -5.90
N VAL A 43 6.61 -2.60 -6.25
CA VAL A 43 7.64 -1.55 -6.13
C VAL A 43 8.06 -1.11 -7.52
N PHE A 44 7.85 0.17 -7.83
CA PHE A 44 8.28 0.80 -9.08
C PHE A 44 9.39 1.81 -8.80
N LYS A 45 10.37 1.86 -9.69
CA LYS A 45 11.49 2.78 -9.59
C LYS A 45 11.07 4.24 -9.92
N PRO A 46 11.88 5.22 -9.53
CA PRO A 46 11.75 6.59 -10.02
C PRO A 46 11.93 6.65 -11.54
N THR A 47 11.19 7.54 -12.18
CA THR A 47 11.33 7.90 -13.59
C THR A 47 11.51 9.42 -13.71
N ASP A 48 11.89 9.90 -14.91
CA ASP A 48 12.02 11.33 -15.16
C ASP A 48 10.67 12.08 -14.98
N GLU A 49 9.55 11.43 -15.33
CA GLU A 49 8.20 11.99 -15.19
C GLU A 49 7.68 11.92 -13.75
N MET A 50 8.00 10.84 -13.03
CA MET A 50 7.62 10.62 -11.64
C MET A 50 8.87 10.26 -10.83
N PRO A 51 9.63 11.26 -10.34
CA PRO A 51 10.94 11.07 -9.73
C PRO A 51 10.82 10.61 -8.27
N PHE A 52 10.02 9.57 -8.03
CA PHE A 52 9.80 8.96 -6.73
C PHE A 52 9.72 7.45 -6.89
N TRP A 53 10.19 6.71 -5.90
CA TRP A 53 9.82 5.32 -5.76
C TRP A 53 8.31 5.24 -5.49
N LYS A 54 7.62 4.30 -6.14
CA LYS A 54 6.19 4.05 -5.92
C LYS A 54 5.99 2.68 -5.29
N LEU A 55 5.43 2.65 -4.09
CA LEU A 55 4.94 1.45 -3.43
C LEU A 55 3.43 1.42 -3.58
N CYS A 56 2.90 0.46 -4.32
CA CYS A 56 1.48 0.37 -4.64
C CYS A 56 0.87 -0.92 -4.10
N THR A 57 -0.21 -0.83 -3.33
CA THR A 57 -0.89 -2.02 -2.84
C THR A 57 -1.77 -2.66 -3.90
N ILE A 58 -1.88 -3.99 -3.82
CA ILE A 58 -2.96 -4.78 -4.40
C ILE A 58 -3.50 -5.71 -3.31
N GLY A 59 -4.80 -5.67 -3.10
CA GLY A 59 -5.52 -6.53 -2.15
C GLY A 59 -6.13 -5.77 -0.98
N ALA A 60 -5.74 -4.51 -0.75
CA ALA A 60 -6.38 -3.67 0.27
C ALA A 60 -7.86 -3.47 -0.05
N SER A 61 -8.19 -3.40 -1.34
CA SER A 61 -9.55 -3.18 -1.83
C SER A 61 -10.47 -4.40 -1.67
N ASP A 62 -9.97 -5.53 -1.18
CA ASP A 62 -10.78 -6.66 -0.75
C ASP A 62 -11.43 -6.44 0.62
N TYR A 63 -10.90 -5.52 1.43
CA TYR A 63 -11.49 -5.08 2.70
C TYR A 63 -12.55 -4.01 2.42
N LEU A 64 -13.81 -4.41 2.49
CA LEU A 64 -14.93 -3.50 2.28
C LEU A 64 -15.14 -2.64 3.54
N MET A 65 -14.92 -1.34 3.41
CA MET A 65 -15.15 -0.37 4.48
C MET A 65 -16.66 -0.17 4.75
N PRO A 66 -17.06 0.25 5.96
CA PRO A 66 -18.44 0.66 6.23
C PRO A 66 -18.83 1.87 5.37
N GLU A 67 -20.13 2.16 5.31
CA GLU A 67 -20.62 3.38 4.67
C GLU A 67 -20.33 4.60 5.54
N ARG A 68 -19.90 5.71 4.91
CA ARG A 68 -19.68 7.00 5.57
C ARG A 68 -20.33 8.09 4.72
N GLU A 69 -21.20 8.88 5.33
CA GLU A 69 -21.77 10.07 4.68
C GLU A 69 -20.73 11.17 4.62
N ILE A 70 -20.54 11.77 3.44
CA ILE A 70 -19.55 12.84 3.20
C ILE A 70 -20.24 14.15 2.80
N GLY A 71 -21.52 14.30 3.16
CA GLY A 71 -22.35 15.47 2.88
C GLY A 71 -23.02 15.41 1.50
N TRP A 72 -23.99 16.30 1.29
CA TRP A 72 -24.76 16.42 0.03
C TRP A 72 -25.45 15.12 -0.43
N GLY A 73 -25.80 14.23 0.50
CA GLY A 73 -26.38 12.91 0.20
C GLY A 73 -25.43 11.95 -0.51
N ARG A 74 -24.12 12.19 -0.40
CA ARG A 74 -23.06 11.37 -1.02
C ARG A 74 -22.41 10.47 0.03
N LYS A 75 -22.05 9.27 -0.41
CA LYS A 75 -21.31 8.28 0.38
C LYS A 75 -19.87 8.21 -0.08
N ALA A 76 -18.96 8.01 0.88
CA ALA A 76 -17.57 7.72 0.62
C ALA A 76 -17.42 6.44 -0.21
N ASN A 77 -16.34 6.37 -0.99
CA ASN A 77 -15.91 5.11 -1.59
C ASN A 77 -15.59 4.10 -0.47
N ARG A 78 -15.81 2.81 -0.76
CA ARG A 78 -15.72 1.73 0.25
C ARG A 78 -14.57 0.77 0.00
N ARG A 79 -13.77 1.01 -1.04
CA ARG A 79 -12.67 0.13 -1.48
C ARG A 79 -11.50 0.97 -1.95
N ASN A 80 -10.40 0.91 -1.22
CA ASN A 80 -9.19 1.65 -1.55
C ASN A 80 -8.05 0.68 -1.90
N GLU A 81 -7.17 1.12 -2.78
CA GLU A 81 -5.77 0.71 -2.78
C GLU A 81 -4.96 1.93 -2.35
N TYR A 82 -3.77 1.70 -1.79
CA TYR A 82 -2.93 2.74 -1.24
C TYR A 82 -1.61 2.80 -2.01
N MET A 83 -1.09 4.02 -2.16
CA MET A 83 0.19 4.29 -2.79
C MET A 83 1.03 5.17 -1.87
N MET A 84 2.31 4.85 -1.76
CA MET A 84 3.30 5.69 -1.10
C MET A 84 4.37 6.12 -2.11
N LEU A 85 4.63 7.42 -2.16
CA LEU A 85 5.72 8.00 -2.94
C LEU A 85 6.90 8.26 -2.01
N ILE A 86 8.06 7.71 -2.34
CA ILE A 86 9.29 7.82 -1.53
C ILE A 86 10.35 8.55 -2.34
N SER A 87 11.13 9.42 -1.67
CA SER A 87 12.24 10.16 -2.28
C SER A 87 13.16 9.22 -3.07
N PRO A 88 13.62 9.60 -4.28
CA PRO A 88 14.49 8.77 -5.10
C PRO A 88 15.85 8.49 -4.45
N ASP A 89 16.24 9.32 -3.47
CA ASP A 89 17.49 9.18 -2.71
C ASP A 89 17.47 8.01 -1.70
N VAL A 90 16.30 7.41 -1.45
CA VAL A 90 16.19 6.23 -0.59
C VAL A 90 16.66 5.00 -1.36
N ASP A 91 17.58 4.24 -0.77
CA ASP A 91 18.02 2.95 -1.30
C ASP A 91 16.93 1.88 -1.08
N ILE A 92 16.16 1.60 -2.14
CA ILE A 92 15.13 0.56 -2.15
C ILE A 92 15.62 -0.59 -3.03
N ARG A 93 16.08 -1.65 -2.35
CA ARG A 93 16.46 -2.93 -2.96
C ARG A 93 15.67 -4.06 -2.34
N ASN A 94 15.42 -5.10 -3.12
CA ASN A 94 14.77 -6.31 -2.62
C ASN A 94 15.70 -7.01 -1.61
N PRO A 95 15.29 -7.18 -0.34
CA PRO A 95 16.12 -7.80 0.69
C PRO A 95 16.51 -9.25 0.41
N SER A 96 15.83 -9.90 -0.55
CA SER A 96 16.16 -11.27 -0.94
C SER A 96 17.36 -11.35 -1.89
N ASP A 97 17.73 -10.23 -2.51
CA ASP A 97 18.78 -10.18 -3.53
C ASP A 97 20.14 -9.77 -2.94
N ASP A 98 20.15 -9.14 -1.75
CA ASP A 98 21.34 -8.68 -1.03
C ASP A 98 21.08 -8.64 0.48
N GLU A 99 21.81 -9.45 1.26
CA GLU A 99 21.67 -9.52 2.73
C GLU A 99 22.12 -8.22 3.44
N ASP A 100 22.98 -7.43 2.80
CA ASP A 100 23.45 -6.14 3.31
C ASP A 100 22.57 -4.96 2.84
N ALA A 101 21.46 -5.22 2.14
CA ALA A 101 20.54 -4.19 1.69
C ALA A 101 19.94 -3.42 2.88
N PRO A 102 19.88 -2.08 2.82
CA PRO A 102 19.21 -1.28 3.83
C PRO A 102 17.76 -1.73 4.03
N THR A 103 17.40 -1.98 5.29
CA THR A 103 16.05 -2.42 5.66
C THR A 103 15.19 -1.29 6.20
N ASP A 104 15.75 -0.09 6.40
CA ASP A 104 15.03 1.07 6.95
C ASP A 104 13.80 1.43 6.12
N TRP A 105 13.86 1.32 4.79
CA TRP A 105 12.71 1.60 3.91
C TRP A 105 11.56 0.59 4.12
N LEU A 106 11.83 -0.61 4.65
CA LEU A 106 10.77 -1.58 4.96
C LEU A 106 9.83 -1.05 6.04
N SER A 107 10.28 -0.16 6.93
CA SER A 107 9.40 0.52 7.88
C SER A 107 8.33 1.36 7.17
N LEU A 108 8.66 1.95 6.02
CA LEU A 108 7.70 2.69 5.17
C LEU A 108 6.69 1.74 4.52
N ASN A 109 7.14 0.57 4.03
CA ASN A 109 6.22 -0.46 3.54
C ASN A 109 5.33 -1.02 4.67
N SER A 110 5.87 -1.19 5.88
CA SER A 110 5.09 -1.59 7.05
C SER A 110 4.01 -0.56 7.40
N LEU A 111 4.31 0.73 7.31
CA LEU A 111 3.31 1.80 7.48
C LEU A 111 2.24 1.78 6.39
N LEU A 112 2.62 1.53 5.14
CA LEU A 112 1.69 1.36 4.02
C LEU A 112 0.76 0.16 4.26
N TRP A 113 1.29 -0.97 4.73
CA TRP A 113 0.48 -2.13 5.10
C TRP A 113 -0.44 -1.83 6.28
N ALA A 114 0.06 -1.23 7.36
CA ALA A 114 -0.80 -0.84 8.50
C ALA A 114 -1.99 0.02 8.05
N THR A 115 -1.75 0.97 7.14
CA THR A 115 -2.80 1.79 6.52
C THR A 115 -3.79 0.94 5.71
N ALA A 116 -3.28 0.02 4.89
CA ALA A 116 -4.09 -0.86 4.05
C ALA A 116 -4.94 -1.86 4.86
N GLU A 117 -4.47 -2.22 6.05
CA GLU A 117 -5.11 -3.14 6.99
C GLU A 117 -6.09 -2.44 7.93
N TYR A 118 -6.05 -1.11 8.04
CA TYR A 118 -6.90 -0.33 8.94
C TYR A 118 -8.39 -0.63 8.76
N ALA A 119 -8.88 -0.72 7.53
CA ALA A 119 -10.27 -1.08 7.25
C ALA A 119 -10.65 -2.47 7.80
N PHE A 120 -9.70 -3.41 7.82
CA PHE A 120 -9.90 -4.73 8.41
C PHE A 120 -9.81 -4.69 9.93
N ASN A 121 -8.88 -3.94 10.52
CA ASN A 121 -8.66 -3.90 11.97
C ASN A 121 -9.72 -3.05 12.68
N GLU A 122 -9.87 -1.81 12.25
CA GLU A 122 -10.71 -0.80 12.91
C GLU A 122 -12.17 -0.83 12.46
N LYS A 123 -12.46 -1.55 11.36
CA LYS A 123 -13.81 -1.63 10.76
C LYS A 123 -14.39 -0.25 10.42
N ASP A 124 -13.53 0.69 10.04
CA ASP A 124 -13.91 2.08 9.77
C ASP A 124 -13.56 2.49 8.33
N ASN A 125 -14.17 3.59 7.86
CA ASN A 125 -14.00 4.12 6.51
C ASN A 125 -12.92 5.20 6.47
N ILE A 126 -11.93 4.97 5.61
CA ILE A 126 -10.86 5.90 5.31
C ILE A 126 -11.09 6.57 3.96
N THR A 127 -11.00 7.89 3.96
CA THR A 127 -11.17 8.78 2.81
C THR A 127 -9.96 9.67 2.62
N VAL A 128 -9.87 10.28 1.43
CA VAL A 128 -8.89 11.35 1.16
C VAL A 128 -9.02 12.44 2.22
N SER A 129 -7.90 12.98 2.67
CA SER A 129 -7.72 13.96 3.76
C SER A 129 -7.81 13.44 5.20
N ASP A 130 -8.13 12.15 5.41
CA ASP A 130 -8.02 11.58 6.75
C ASP A 130 -6.54 11.52 7.18
N THR A 131 -6.30 11.71 8.47
CA THR A 131 -4.99 11.54 9.11
C THR A 131 -5.07 10.36 10.07
N LEU A 132 -4.17 9.41 9.92
CA LEU A 132 -4.06 8.23 10.76
C LEU A 132 -2.83 8.37 11.64
N ASP A 133 -3.04 8.55 12.95
CA ASP A 133 -1.99 8.37 13.94
C ASP A 133 -1.91 6.88 14.31
N MET A 134 -0.78 6.25 14.03
CA MET A 134 -0.61 4.81 14.29
C MET A 134 -0.14 4.54 15.73
N GLY A 135 0.13 5.58 16.53
CA GLY A 135 0.60 5.43 17.91
C GLY A 135 1.97 4.76 18.01
N ILE A 136 2.81 4.92 16.97
CA ILE A 136 4.14 4.30 16.89
C ILE A 136 5.21 5.33 17.24
N ASP A 137 6.12 4.96 18.14
CA ASP A 137 7.33 5.75 18.41
C ASP A 137 8.31 5.65 17.24
N GLY A 138 8.67 6.78 16.63
CA GLY A 138 9.65 6.80 15.55
C GLY A 138 9.57 8.01 14.63
N LYS A 139 10.39 8.00 13.58
CA LYS A 139 10.43 9.08 12.57
C LYS A 139 9.14 9.16 11.75
N TYR A 140 8.53 8.01 11.47
CA TYR A 140 7.30 7.89 10.70
C TYR A 140 6.25 7.21 11.59
N CYS A 141 5.30 7.99 12.10
CA CYS A 141 4.34 7.55 13.13
C CYS A 141 2.89 7.49 12.63
N GLY A 142 2.63 7.85 11.38
CA GLY A 142 1.28 7.98 10.85
C GLY A 142 1.23 8.24 9.35
N ALA A 143 0.01 8.31 8.82
CA ALA A 143 -0.26 8.58 7.41
C ALA A 143 -1.22 9.75 7.25
N VAL A 144 -1.02 10.53 6.19
CA VAL A 144 -1.97 11.54 5.69
C VAL A 144 -2.36 11.10 4.28
N LEU A 145 -3.66 11.10 3.98
CA LEU A 145 -4.22 10.48 2.78
C LEU A 145 -4.81 11.47 1.78
#